data_AF-K9SH83-F1
#
_entry.id   AF-K9SH83-F1
#
_cell.length_a   1.000
_cell.length_b   1.000
_cell.length_c   1.000
_cell.angle_alpha   90.00
_cell.angle_beta   90.00
_cell.angle_gamma   90.00
#
_symmetry.space_group_name_H-M   'P 1'
#
loop_
_entity.id
_entity.type
_entity.pdbx_description
1 polymer ?
#
loop_
_entity_poly.entity_id
_entity_poly.type
_entity_poly.pdbx_seq_one_letter_code
_entity_poly.pdbx_strand_id
1 'polypeptide(L)'
;MQNCRSAIEELVIEEIKAQTASLGRAAREKINLSEVAAYALNRLPPMYATSQRGWQQQRNRARAELKQQITSNVRRALVGVRQDSLRPADPLPENEFHSQARSLAKLQEILGQDNLKWKDVPDALEAAFMTIKLKGALSYTYVSPSRRNAMDVKQYIKRSKVQNYSWKSRKSQREQATPESGSNARYAREFASYMYCASFDFVNVLENPVLAVVHRQLARLHPALIDQIKPEEVAAYTLNRLPPMYATSQRGLKEQRYRVKAELAKDIILMVREGISIVVNSPARAAAPLPFEKFGQEQESALDKIRQILHIDDINWRNVAEIVEDALERVRSGEISLHAIGRTNLEEELSSQQQSTREQWR
;
A
#
# COMPACT_ATOMS: atom_id res chain seq x y z
N MET A 1 -9.92 -5.76 3.99
CA MET A 1 -9.59 -6.60 5.16
C MET A 1 -8.21 -6.22 5.66
N GLN A 2 -8.08 -5.67 6.88
CA GLN A 2 -6.78 -5.33 7.44
C GLN A 2 -6.14 -6.50 8.19
N ASN A 3 -6.94 -7.36 8.82
CA ASN A 3 -6.46 -8.42 9.73
C ASN A 3 -6.60 -9.86 9.19
N CYS A 4 -6.82 -10.01 7.89
CA CYS A 4 -6.89 -11.30 7.19
C CYS A 4 -6.07 -11.21 5.91
N ARG A 5 -5.20 -12.20 5.65
CA ARG A 5 -4.32 -12.20 4.48
C ARG A 5 -4.10 -13.62 3.95
N SER A 6 -3.81 -13.74 2.65
CA SER A 6 -3.48 -15.00 1.97
C SER A 6 -1.98 -15.30 1.97
N ALA A 7 -1.57 -16.40 2.60
CA ALA A 7 -0.16 -16.81 2.74
C ALA A 7 0.47 -17.26 1.41
N ILE A 8 -0.34 -17.66 0.44
CA ILE A 8 0.14 -18.16 -0.84
C ILE A 8 0.50 -17.04 -1.82
N GLU A 9 -0.09 -15.85 -1.67
CA GLU A 9 0.22 -14.68 -2.51
C GLU A 9 1.71 -14.32 -2.44
N GLU A 10 2.26 -14.27 -1.24
CA GLU A 10 3.68 -13.96 -1.01
C GLU A 10 4.59 -14.95 -1.76
N LEU A 11 4.31 -16.25 -1.64
CA LEU A 11 5.11 -17.31 -2.24
C LEU A 11 5.04 -17.32 -3.77
N VAL A 12 3.85 -17.04 -4.32
CA VAL A 12 3.67 -16.92 -5.78
C VAL A 12 4.46 -15.72 -6.31
N ILE A 13 4.43 -14.58 -5.62
CA ILE A 13 5.20 -13.39 -5.99
C ILE A 13 6.71 -13.64 -5.91
N GLU A 14 7.18 -14.27 -4.84
CA GLU A 14 8.60 -14.67 -4.69
C GLU A 14 9.04 -15.53 -5.90
N GLU A 15 8.22 -16.51 -6.28
CA GLU A 15 8.49 -17.39 -7.42
C GLU A 15 8.45 -16.66 -8.76
N ILE A 16 7.50 -15.74 -8.97
CA ILE A 16 7.43 -14.90 -10.17
C ILE A 16 8.71 -14.08 -10.31
N LYS A 17 9.16 -13.44 -9.22
CA LYS A 17 10.41 -12.66 -9.20
C LYS A 17 11.61 -13.55 -9.53
N ALA A 18 11.69 -14.74 -8.93
CA ALA A 18 12.78 -15.70 -9.17
C ALA A 18 12.83 -16.18 -10.63
N GLN A 19 11.69 -16.59 -11.21
CA GLN A 19 11.62 -17.04 -12.60
C GLN A 19 11.78 -15.89 -13.61
N THR A 20 11.34 -14.68 -13.28
CA THR A 20 11.51 -13.52 -14.16
C THR A 20 12.96 -13.03 -14.15
N ALA A 21 13.68 -13.18 -13.03
CA ALA A 21 15.08 -12.81 -12.90
C ALA A 21 16.02 -13.61 -13.83
N SER A 22 15.61 -14.78 -14.33
CA SER A 22 16.36 -15.55 -15.32
C SER A 22 16.02 -15.19 -16.77
N LEU A 23 14.95 -14.41 -17.01
CA LEU A 23 14.55 -13.98 -18.36
C LEU A 23 15.37 -12.77 -18.83
N GLY A 24 15.60 -12.65 -20.13
CA GLY A 24 16.23 -11.48 -20.75
C GLY A 24 15.35 -10.21 -20.66
N ARG A 25 15.96 -9.02 -20.66
CA ARG A 25 15.27 -7.73 -20.47
C ARG A 25 14.08 -7.51 -21.41
N ALA A 26 14.25 -7.80 -22.70
CA ALA A 26 13.20 -7.65 -23.71
C ALA A 26 11.98 -8.58 -23.49
N ALA A 27 12.17 -9.72 -22.82
CA ALA A 27 11.08 -10.60 -22.45
C ALA A 27 10.35 -10.09 -21.20
N ARG A 28 11.08 -9.53 -20.21
CA ARG A 28 10.48 -8.98 -18.99
C ARG A 28 9.53 -7.83 -19.27
N GLU A 29 9.89 -6.94 -20.20
CA GLU A 29 9.08 -5.77 -20.55
C GLU A 29 7.74 -6.14 -21.23
N LYS A 30 7.61 -7.37 -21.75
CA LYS A 30 6.39 -7.87 -22.43
C LYS A 30 5.46 -8.70 -21.54
N ILE A 31 5.84 -8.92 -20.28
CA ILE A 31 5.11 -9.80 -19.37
C ILE A 31 4.43 -8.95 -18.30
N ASN A 32 3.10 -9.04 -18.23
CA ASN A 32 2.35 -8.45 -17.13
C ASN A 32 2.44 -9.37 -15.90
N LEU A 33 3.26 -8.99 -14.92
CA LEU A 33 3.49 -9.78 -13.71
C LEU A 33 2.22 -9.95 -12.85
N SER A 34 1.30 -8.98 -12.89
CA SER A 34 0.01 -9.03 -12.17
C SER A 34 -0.91 -10.10 -12.74
N GLU A 35 -0.97 -10.23 -14.07
CA GLU A 35 -1.72 -11.28 -14.76
C GLU A 35 -1.12 -12.67 -14.52
N VAL A 36 0.21 -12.76 -14.50
CA VAL A 36 0.92 -14.01 -14.15
C VAL A 36 0.55 -14.45 -12.73
N ALA A 37 0.51 -13.52 -11.78
CA ALA A 37 0.11 -13.79 -10.40
C ALA A 37 -1.35 -14.25 -10.31
N ALA A 38 -2.29 -13.51 -10.90
CA ALA A 38 -3.70 -13.88 -10.89
C ALA A 38 -3.95 -15.25 -11.55
N TYR A 39 -3.29 -15.53 -12.68
CA TYR A 39 -3.36 -16.82 -13.36
C TYR A 39 -2.90 -17.97 -12.46
N ALA A 40 -1.79 -17.79 -11.74
CA ALA A 40 -1.25 -18.81 -10.86
C ALA A 40 -2.14 -19.01 -9.62
N LEU A 41 -2.56 -17.91 -8.97
CA LEU A 41 -3.37 -17.92 -7.75
C LEU A 41 -4.75 -18.53 -7.96
N ASN A 42 -5.38 -18.31 -9.12
CA ASN A 42 -6.67 -18.92 -9.48
C ASN A 42 -6.62 -20.45 -9.62
N ARG A 43 -5.43 -21.06 -9.58
CA ARG A 43 -5.22 -22.52 -9.68
C ARG A 43 -4.60 -23.14 -8.43
N LEU A 44 -4.46 -22.35 -7.37
CA LEU A 44 -3.87 -22.80 -6.11
C LEU A 44 -4.93 -22.74 -5.01
N PRO A 45 -4.88 -23.63 -4.02
CA PRO A 45 -5.80 -23.55 -2.90
C PRO A 45 -5.58 -22.25 -2.13
N PRO A 46 -6.66 -21.52 -1.74
CA PRO A 46 -6.55 -20.32 -0.93
C PRO A 46 -6.06 -20.67 0.48
N MET A 47 -5.23 -19.79 1.05
CA MET A 47 -4.61 -19.99 2.37
C MET A 47 -4.61 -18.71 3.20
N TYR A 48 -5.80 -18.27 3.58
CA TYR A 48 -6.04 -17.15 4.46
C TYR A 48 -5.75 -17.50 5.91
N ALA A 49 -5.12 -16.56 6.62
CA ALA A 49 -4.91 -16.62 8.05
C ALA A 49 -5.12 -15.25 8.71
N THR A 50 -5.50 -15.28 9.98
CA THR A 50 -5.80 -14.11 10.83
C THR A 50 -4.87 -13.99 12.04
N SER A 51 -4.02 -15.00 12.28
CA SER A 51 -3.05 -15.01 13.37
C SER A 51 -1.64 -15.27 12.86
N GLN A 52 -0.63 -14.78 13.59
CA GLN A 52 0.78 -15.01 13.23
C GLN A 52 1.12 -16.50 13.17
N ARG A 53 0.63 -17.30 14.13
CA ARG A 53 0.85 -18.75 14.15
C ARG A 53 0.19 -19.43 12.94
N GLY A 54 -1.06 -19.09 12.65
CA GLY A 54 -1.78 -19.63 11.50
C GLY A 54 -1.10 -19.25 10.19
N TRP A 55 -0.66 -18.00 10.07
CA TRP A 55 0.10 -17.52 8.90
C TRP A 55 1.39 -18.31 8.68
N GLN A 56 2.20 -18.46 9.73
CA GLN A 56 3.45 -19.23 9.63
C GLN A 56 3.20 -20.69 9.30
N GLN A 57 2.16 -21.29 9.87
CA GLN A 57 1.77 -22.67 9.58
C GLN A 57 1.36 -22.84 8.11
N GLN A 58 0.49 -21.95 7.59
CA GLN A 58 0.07 -21.99 6.19
C GLN A 58 1.25 -21.75 5.25
N ARG A 59 2.15 -20.83 5.58
CA ARG A 59 3.37 -20.57 4.80
C ARG A 59 4.30 -21.79 4.75
N ASN A 60 4.51 -22.44 5.90
CA ASN A 60 5.31 -23.66 5.97
C ASN A 60 4.66 -24.80 5.17
N ARG A 61 3.33 -24.97 5.29
CA ARG A 61 2.56 -25.95 4.53
C ARG A 61 2.66 -25.71 3.03
N ALA A 62 2.43 -24.48 2.57
CA ALA A 62 2.54 -24.12 1.16
C ALA A 62 3.95 -24.37 0.61
N ARG A 63 5.01 -24.12 1.40
CA ARG A 63 6.39 -24.42 1.02
C ARG A 63 6.68 -25.92 0.93
N ALA A 64 6.08 -26.73 1.80
CA ALA A 64 6.27 -28.18 1.81
C ALA A 64 5.46 -28.88 0.71
N GLU A 65 4.17 -28.55 0.59
CA GLU A 65 3.21 -29.30 -0.23
C GLU A 65 2.99 -28.66 -1.61
N LEU A 66 2.96 -27.33 -1.70
CA LEU A 66 2.50 -26.61 -2.90
C LEU A 66 3.63 -26.03 -3.74
N LYS A 67 4.89 -26.09 -3.29
CA LYS A 67 6.03 -25.51 -4.02
C LYS A 67 6.09 -25.93 -5.49
N GLN A 68 5.94 -27.23 -5.78
CA GLN A 68 5.96 -27.73 -7.15
C GLN A 68 4.78 -27.22 -7.99
N GLN A 69 3.60 -27.13 -7.38
CA GLN A 69 2.41 -26.59 -8.06
C GLN A 69 2.57 -25.10 -8.34
N ILE A 70 3.11 -24.33 -7.38
CA ILE A 70 3.40 -22.90 -7.52
C ILE A 70 4.38 -22.70 -8.68
N THR A 71 5.54 -23.37 -8.66
CA THR A 71 6.56 -23.28 -9.73
C THR A 71 5.98 -23.64 -11.10
N SER A 72 5.20 -24.72 -11.20
CA SER A 72 4.57 -25.17 -12.44
C SER A 72 3.51 -24.18 -12.96
N ASN A 73 2.63 -23.70 -12.09
CA ASN A 73 1.59 -22.73 -12.45
C ASN A 73 2.19 -21.39 -12.86
N VAL A 74 3.20 -20.88 -12.15
CA VAL A 74 3.93 -19.66 -12.52
C VAL A 74 4.64 -19.83 -13.86
N ARG A 75 5.30 -20.98 -14.10
CA ARG A 75 5.95 -21.25 -15.40
C ARG A 75 4.94 -21.25 -16.54
N ARG A 76 3.79 -21.92 -16.36
CA ARG A 76 2.70 -21.92 -17.34
C ARG A 76 2.15 -20.51 -17.57
N ALA A 77 2.01 -19.73 -16.51
CA ALA A 77 1.56 -18.35 -16.55
C ALA A 77 2.52 -17.49 -17.38
N LEU A 78 3.84 -17.57 -17.13
CA LEU A 78 4.85 -16.80 -17.86
C LEU A 78 4.88 -17.11 -19.37
N VAL A 79 4.50 -18.33 -19.77
CA VAL A 79 4.42 -18.71 -21.19
C VAL A 79 3.11 -18.25 -21.83
N GLY A 80 1.98 -18.42 -21.11
CA GLY A 80 0.63 -18.18 -21.64
C GLY A 80 0.14 -16.74 -21.52
N VAL A 81 0.63 -16.00 -20.53
CA VAL A 81 0.31 -14.59 -20.28
C VAL A 81 1.32 -13.75 -21.05
N ARG A 82 1.06 -13.55 -22.34
CA ARG A 82 1.78 -12.56 -23.15
C ARG A 82 0.91 -11.32 -23.22
N GLN A 83 1.52 -10.16 -23.00
CA GLN A 83 0.82 -8.90 -23.15
C GLN A 83 0.37 -8.75 -24.61
N ASP A 84 -0.93 -8.94 -24.87
CA ASP A 84 -1.53 -8.64 -26.16
C ASP A 84 -1.40 -7.12 -26.37
N SER A 85 -0.42 -6.68 -27.16
CA SER A 85 -0.21 -5.25 -27.46
C SER A 85 -1.41 -4.59 -28.15
N LEU A 86 -2.35 -5.40 -28.65
CA LEU A 86 -3.61 -4.98 -29.27
C LEU A 86 -4.79 -4.94 -28.29
N ARG A 87 -4.65 -5.45 -27.06
CA ARG A 87 -5.69 -5.29 -26.04
C ARG A 87 -5.54 -3.91 -25.41
N PRO A 88 -6.60 -3.10 -25.37
CA PRO A 88 -6.57 -1.86 -24.60
C PRO A 88 -6.28 -2.20 -23.14
N ALA A 89 -5.42 -1.40 -22.50
CA ALA A 89 -5.21 -1.49 -21.06
C ALA A 89 -6.55 -1.16 -20.37
N ASP A 90 -7.13 -2.16 -19.73
CA ASP A 90 -8.34 -2.02 -18.91
C ASP A 90 -7.96 -2.24 -17.44
N PRO A 91 -7.19 -1.31 -16.83
CA PRO A 91 -6.71 -1.47 -15.48
C PRO A 91 -7.89 -1.53 -14.51
N LEU A 92 -7.69 -2.24 -13.40
CA LEU A 92 -8.63 -2.20 -12.29
C LEU A 92 -8.76 -0.77 -11.76
N PRO A 93 -9.96 -0.38 -11.30
CA PRO A 93 -10.17 0.95 -10.75
C PRO A 93 -9.41 1.13 -9.43
N GLU A 94 -8.84 2.33 -9.22
CA GLU A 94 -7.94 2.62 -8.09
C GLU A 94 -8.56 2.33 -6.71
N ASN A 95 -9.87 2.45 -6.62
CA ASN A 95 -10.62 2.20 -5.39
C ASN A 95 -10.55 0.75 -4.89
N GLU A 96 -10.29 -0.23 -5.76
CA GLU A 96 -10.13 -1.64 -5.38
C GLU A 96 -8.75 -1.94 -4.80
N PHE A 97 -7.79 -1.04 -5.03
CA PHE A 97 -6.40 -1.20 -4.58
C PHE A 97 -6.10 -0.51 -3.26
N HIS A 98 -7.06 0.22 -2.68
CA HIS A 98 -6.85 0.96 -1.45
C HIS A 98 -6.33 0.05 -0.31
N SER A 99 -5.02 0.14 -0.05
CA SER A 99 -4.31 -0.55 1.01
C SER A 99 -3.31 0.39 1.64
N GLN A 100 -3.09 0.26 2.94
CA GLN A 100 -2.11 1.06 3.68
C GLN A 100 -0.72 0.97 3.03
N ALA A 101 -0.30 -0.22 2.59
CA ALA A 101 0.99 -0.41 1.92
C ALA A 101 1.10 0.37 0.61
N ARG A 102 -0.01 0.56 -0.12
CA ARG A 102 -0.01 1.36 -1.35
C ARG A 102 0.04 2.85 -1.08
N SER A 103 -0.64 3.33 -0.05
CA SER A 103 -0.49 4.71 0.39
C SER A 103 0.94 5.01 0.78
N LEU A 104 1.62 4.08 1.47
CA LEU A 104 3.05 4.21 1.75
C LEU A 104 3.89 4.19 0.47
N ALA A 105 3.59 3.33 -0.50
CA ALA A 105 4.29 3.31 -1.79
C ALA A 105 4.12 4.63 -2.57
N LYS A 106 2.92 5.22 -2.58
CA LYS A 106 2.69 6.55 -3.15
C LYS A 106 3.51 7.62 -2.41
N LEU A 107 3.55 7.57 -1.08
CA LEU A 107 4.39 8.49 -0.28
C LEU A 107 5.89 8.30 -0.53
N GLN A 108 6.35 7.06 -0.73
CA GLN A 108 7.74 6.75 -1.11
C GLN A 108 8.11 7.41 -2.44
N GLU A 109 7.20 7.37 -3.42
CA GLU A 109 7.37 8.01 -4.73
C GLU A 109 7.40 9.54 -4.61
N ILE A 110 6.44 10.14 -3.91
CA ILE A 110 6.32 11.59 -3.70
C ILE A 110 7.56 12.14 -2.97
N LEU A 111 8.02 11.45 -1.93
CA LEU A 111 9.18 11.86 -1.12
C LEU A 111 10.53 11.43 -1.72
N GLY A 112 10.52 10.61 -2.79
CA GLY A 112 11.72 10.13 -3.47
C GLY A 112 12.60 9.19 -2.63
N GLN A 113 12.00 8.42 -1.71
CA GLN A 113 12.69 7.51 -0.81
C GLN A 113 12.15 6.06 -0.95
N ASP A 114 12.81 5.24 -1.76
CA ASP A 114 12.40 3.85 -2.07
C ASP A 114 12.26 2.92 -0.84
N ASN A 115 12.92 3.22 0.28
CA ASN A 115 12.96 2.39 1.50
C ASN A 115 12.26 3.05 2.70
N LEU A 116 11.41 4.06 2.48
CA LEU A 116 10.73 4.77 3.56
C LEU A 116 9.77 3.86 4.32
N LYS A 117 9.84 3.85 5.65
CA LYS A 117 8.89 3.17 6.52
C LYS A 117 7.91 4.17 7.10
N TRP A 118 6.75 3.71 7.57
CA TRP A 118 5.74 4.56 8.20
C TRP A 118 6.31 5.46 9.29
N LYS A 119 7.17 4.93 10.17
CA LYS A 119 7.83 5.69 11.24
C LYS A 119 8.64 6.89 10.76
N ASP A 120 9.23 6.78 9.58
CA ASP A 120 10.17 7.76 9.02
C ASP A 120 9.46 8.77 8.11
N VAL A 121 8.18 8.56 7.78
CA VAL A 121 7.40 9.45 6.90
C VAL A 121 7.34 10.90 7.42
N PRO A 122 7.04 11.17 8.71
CA PRO A 122 6.98 12.54 9.21
C PRO A 122 8.32 13.26 9.09
N ASP A 123 9.42 12.59 9.45
CA ASP A 123 10.77 13.15 9.38
C ASP A 123 11.19 13.43 7.92
N ALA A 124 10.82 12.53 7.00
CA ALA A 124 11.05 12.70 5.57
C ALA A 124 10.24 13.87 4.98
N LEU A 125 9.00 14.07 5.45
CA LEU A 125 8.15 15.19 5.06
C LEU A 125 8.75 16.53 5.52
N GLU A 126 9.18 16.62 6.77
CA GLU A 126 9.88 17.80 7.29
C GLU A 126 11.16 18.10 6.49
N ALA A 127 11.96 17.07 6.20
CA ALA A 127 13.17 17.22 5.39
C ALA A 127 12.86 17.69 3.95
N ALA A 128 11.77 17.21 3.35
CA ALA A 128 11.30 17.66 2.04
C ALA A 128 10.92 19.15 2.07
N PHE A 129 10.16 19.58 3.08
CA PHE A 129 9.83 20.99 3.26
C PHE A 129 11.06 21.88 3.48
N MET A 130 12.02 21.45 4.29
CA MET A 130 13.28 22.19 4.50
C MET A 130 14.07 22.33 3.19
N THR A 131 14.10 21.28 2.38
CA THR A 131 14.76 21.30 1.07
C THR A 131 14.09 22.29 0.12
N ILE A 132 12.75 22.36 0.11
CA ILE A 132 12.01 23.33 -0.70
C ILE A 132 12.27 24.76 -0.22
N LYS A 133 12.23 25.01 1.09
CA LYS A 133 12.57 26.32 1.68
C LYS A 133 13.99 26.78 1.31
N LEU A 134 14.98 25.90 1.40
CA LEU A 134 16.37 26.19 1.02
C LEU A 134 16.49 26.56 -0.46
N LYS A 135 15.79 25.84 -1.36
CA LYS A 135 15.75 26.18 -2.79
C LYS A 135 15.06 27.51 -3.06
N GLY A 136 13.95 27.81 -2.38
CA GLY A 136 13.27 29.09 -2.45
C GLY A 136 14.15 30.27 -1.98
N ALA A 137 14.86 30.09 -0.86
CA ALA A 137 15.79 31.09 -0.33
C ALA A 137 16.99 31.35 -1.26
N LEU A 138 17.53 30.30 -1.91
CA LEU A 138 18.59 30.44 -2.90
C LEU A 138 18.12 31.17 -4.16
N SER A 139 16.84 31.02 -4.54
CA SER A 139 16.25 31.71 -5.70
C SER A 139 16.12 33.23 -5.49
N TYR A 140 16.01 33.70 -4.24
CA TYR A 140 15.88 35.13 -3.91
C TYR A 140 17.21 35.88 -3.71
N THR A 141 18.35 35.18 -3.69
CA THR A 141 19.64 35.87 -3.67
C THR A 141 19.97 36.44 -5.04
N TYR A 142 19.63 37.72 -5.21
CA TYR A 142 20.00 38.58 -6.33
C TYR A 142 21.54 38.63 -6.46
N VAL A 143 22.12 37.70 -7.20
CA VAL A 143 23.55 37.73 -7.54
C VAL A 143 23.73 38.86 -8.55
N SER A 144 24.41 39.95 -8.14
CA SER A 144 24.72 41.06 -9.03
C SER A 144 25.43 40.57 -10.32
N PRO A 145 25.19 41.20 -11.48
CA PRO A 145 25.76 40.77 -12.77
C PRO A 145 27.29 40.62 -12.71
N SER A 146 27.96 41.46 -11.94
CA SER A 146 29.42 41.43 -11.75
C SER A 146 29.92 40.18 -11.00
N ARG A 147 29.10 39.58 -10.11
CA ARG A 147 29.43 38.30 -9.46
C ARG A 147 29.09 37.08 -10.32
N ARG A 148 28.12 37.18 -11.24
CA ARG A 148 27.82 36.10 -12.22
C ARG A 148 29.00 35.86 -13.16
N ASN A 149 29.60 36.92 -13.70
CA ASN A 149 30.76 36.79 -14.59
C ASN A 149 31.98 36.18 -13.89
N ALA A 150 32.20 36.50 -12.61
CA ALA A 150 33.28 35.89 -11.81
C ALA A 150 33.01 34.41 -11.45
N MET A 151 31.73 34.01 -11.36
CA MET A 151 31.33 32.61 -11.18
C MET A 151 31.40 31.84 -12.49
N ASP A 152 31.03 32.43 -13.64
CA ASP A 152 31.11 31.78 -14.95
C ASP A 152 32.56 31.51 -15.38
N VAL A 153 33.49 32.42 -15.11
CA VAL A 153 34.92 32.19 -15.35
C VAL A 153 35.46 31.07 -14.46
N LYS A 154 35.01 30.97 -13.19
CA LYS A 154 35.34 29.84 -12.30
C LYS A 154 34.64 28.54 -12.72
N GLN A 155 33.45 28.59 -13.30
CA GLN A 155 32.73 27.43 -13.83
C GLN A 155 33.34 26.93 -15.14
N TYR A 156 33.87 27.80 -16.00
CA TYR A 156 34.60 27.39 -17.21
C TYR A 156 35.92 26.69 -16.87
N ILE A 157 36.62 27.15 -15.80
CA ILE A 157 37.83 26.49 -15.29
C ILE A 157 37.51 25.18 -14.56
N LYS A 158 36.34 25.04 -13.93
CA LYS A 158 35.87 23.77 -13.32
C LYS A 158 35.21 22.80 -14.30
N ARG A 159 34.72 23.24 -15.47
CA ARG A 159 34.06 22.39 -16.49
C ARG A 159 35.02 21.43 -17.20
N SER A 160 36.34 21.58 -17.03
CA SER A 160 37.28 20.53 -17.47
C SER A 160 37.32 19.32 -16.52
N LYS A 161 36.68 19.40 -15.34
CA LYS A 161 36.62 18.31 -14.35
C LYS A 161 35.34 18.42 -13.50
N VAL A 162 34.17 17.98 -13.97
CA VAL A 162 33.06 17.44 -13.12
C VAL A 162 31.95 16.85 -14.00
N GLN A 163 31.64 15.58 -13.71
CA GLN A 163 30.50 14.79 -14.17
C GLN A 163 29.13 15.42 -13.83
N ASN A 164 28.15 15.16 -14.69
CA ASN A 164 26.72 15.40 -14.49
C ASN A 164 26.23 14.96 -13.08
N TYR A 165 25.92 15.92 -12.20
CA TYR A 165 25.21 15.69 -10.94
C TYR A 165 23.73 16.02 -11.10
N SER A 166 22.93 15.00 -11.39
CA SER A 166 21.47 15.01 -11.38
C SER A 166 20.96 14.56 -10.02
N TRP A 167 19.98 15.24 -9.45
CA TRP A 167 19.31 14.85 -8.21
C TRP A 167 18.53 13.53 -8.31
N LYS A 168 18.40 12.96 -9.52
CA LYS A 168 18.03 11.55 -9.76
C LYS A 168 19.16 10.54 -9.47
N SER A 169 20.34 10.99 -9.06
CA SER A 169 21.54 10.16 -8.89
C SER A 169 21.96 9.88 -7.44
N ARG A 170 21.04 10.00 -6.47
CA ARG A 170 21.31 9.52 -5.10
C ARG A 170 20.94 8.04 -4.93
N LYS A 171 21.34 7.19 -5.89
CA LYS A 171 21.39 5.74 -5.70
C LYS A 171 22.84 5.34 -5.40
N SER A 172 23.00 4.58 -4.33
CA SER A 172 24.20 3.82 -3.96
C SER A 172 25.41 4.61 -3.47
N GLN A 173 25.38 5.01 -2.20
CA GLN A 173 26.57 4.90 -1.32
C GLN A 173 26.20 5.30 0.12
N ARG A 174 25.52 4.40 0.87
CA ARG A 174 25.76 4.18 2.32
C ARG A 174 24.93 3.01 2.88
N GLU A 175 25.15 1.81 2.39
CA GLU A 175 24.89 0.59 3.19
C GLU A 175 26.10 -0.32 2.98
N GLN A 176 27.20 0.01 3.66
CA GLN A 176 28.17 -1.01 4.01
C GLN A 176 27.48 -1.92 5.01
N ALA A 177 27.00 -3.05 4.50
CA ALA A 177 26.42 -4.13 5.26
C ALA A 177 27.41 -4.61 6.33
N THR A 178 27.19 -4.18 7.56
CA THR A 178 27.52 -4.99 8.72
C THR A 178 26.51 -6.14 8.79
N PRO A 179 26.90 -7.34 9.28
CA PRO A 179 25.96 -8.45 9.42
C PRO A 179 24.96 -8.09 10.53
N GLU A 180 23.80 -7.59 10.13
CA GLU A 180 22.79 -7.07 11.04
C GLU A 180 22.26 -8.16 11.97
N SER A 181 22.14 -7.81 13.26
CA SER A 181 21.51 -8.63 14.30
C SER A 181 20.19 -9.21 13.80
N GLY A 182 19.93 -10.50 14.07
CA GLY A 182 18.80 -11.25 13.48
C GLY A 182 17.40 -10.65 13.65
N SER A 183 17.22 -9.67 14.55
CA SER A 183 15.98 -8.89 14.72
C SER A 183 15.69 -7.98 13.51
N ASN A 184 16.69 -7.26 12.97
CA ASN A 184 16.50 -6.35 11.84
C ASN A 184 16.18 -7.11 10.55
N ALA A 185 16.86 -8.23 10.31
CA ALA A 185 16.60 -9.11 9.17
C ALA A 185 15.16 -9.66 9.19
N ARG A 186 14.63 -9.99 10.37
CA ARG A 186 13.23 -10.43 10.52
C ARG A 186 12.26 -9.30 10.22
N TYR A 187 12.49 -8.10 10.77
CA TYR A 187 11.67 -6.94 10.49
C TYR A 187 11.65 -6.59 9.00
N ALA A 188 12.80 -6.61 8.33
CA ALA A 188 12.91 -6.33 6.90
C ALA A 188 12.10 -7.32 6.05
N ARG A 189 12.13 -8.62 6.39
CA ARG A 189 11.31 -9.64 5.71
C ARG A 189 9.82 -9.42 5.93
N GLU A 190 9.42 -9.10 7.17
CA GLU A 190 8.01 -8.82 7.50
C GLU A 190 7.52 -7.53 6.79
N PHE A 191 8.38 -6.51 6.66
CA PHE A 191 8.09 -5.29 5.91
C PHE A 191 8.00 -5.52 4.40
N ALA A 192 8.92 -6.30 3.82
CA ALA A 192 8.84 -6.70 2.42
C ALA A 192 7.54 -7.47 2.13
N SER A 193 7.11 -8.31 3.07
CA SER A 193 5.82 -9.00 3.01
C SER A 193 4.65 -8.02 3.16
N TYR A 194 4.73 -7.00 4.00
CA TYR A 194 3.74 -5.93 4.05
C TYR A 194 3.60 -5.21 2.70
N MET A 195 4.72 -4.83 2.09
CA MET A 195 4.77 -4.05 0.84
C MET A 195 4.37 -4.82 -0.43
N TYR A 196 4.25 -6.16 -0.41
CA TYR A 196 4.01 -6.91 -1.66
C TYR A 196 2.69 -6.52 -2.35
N CYS A 197 1.63 -6.17 -1.60
CA CYS A 197 0.34 -5.77 -2.15
C CYS A 197 0.39 -4.45 -2.94
N ALA A 198 1.46 -3.66 -2.75
CA ALA A 198 1.67 -2.44 -3.49
C ALA A 198 2.37 -2.65 -4.84
N SER A 199 3.09 -3.77 -5.01
CA SER A 199 3.84 -4.02 -6.24
C SER A 199 3.05 -4.73 -7.34
N PHE A 200 1.88 -5.30 -7.03
CA PHE A 200 1.11 -6.11 -7.98
C PHE A 200 -0.37 -5.71 -7.99
N ASP A 201 -0.92 -5.58 -9.19
CA ASP A 201 -2.26 -5.08 -9.47
C ASP A 201 -3.25 -6.21 -9.72
N PHE A 202 -3.50 -6.98 -8.65
CA PHE A 202 -4.56 -7.99 -8.64
C PHE A 202 -5.36 -7.92 -7.34
N VAL A 203 -6.62 -8.32 -7.40
CA VAL A 203 -7.53 -8.36 -6.24
C VAL A 203 -8.33 -9.65 -6.26
N ASN A 204 -8.52 -10.27 -5.09
CA ASN A 204 -9.47 -11.36 -4.95
C ASN A 204 -10.90 -10.81 -4.84
N VAL A 205 -11.72 -11.13 -5.83
CA VAL A 205 -13.08 -10.62 -5.97
C VAL A 205 -14.00 -11.08 -4.83
N LEU A 206 -13.69 -12.20 -4.16
CA LEU A 206 -14.50 -12.73 -3.06
C LEU A 206 -14.35 -11.97 -1.74
N GLU A 207 -13.27 -11.22 -1.57
CA GLU A 207 -12.94 -10.61 -0.28
C GLU A 207 -14.03 -9.65 0.22
N ASN A 208 -14.46 -8.72 -0.64
CA ASN A 208 -15.47 -7.73 -0.28
C ASN A 208 -16.89 -8.34 -0.14
N PRO A 209 -17.38 -9.19 -1.07
CA PRO A 209 -18.66 -9.88 -0.90
C PRO A 209 -18.73 -10.74 0.35
N VAL A 210 -17.68 -11.52 0.66
CA VAL A 210 -17.65 -12.37 1.86
C VAL A 210 -17.73 -11.52 3.11
N LEU A 211 -16.91 -10.47 3.24
CA LEU A 211 -17.00 -9.55 4.37
C LEU A 211 -18.37 -8.90 4.52
N ALA A 212 -18.96 -8.42 3.42
CA ALA A 212 -20.27 -7.79 3.45
C ALA A 212 -21.35 -8.76 3.96
N VAL A 213 -21.29 -10.04 3.54
CA VAL A 213 -22.18 -11.08 4.06
C VAL A 213 -21.91 -11.37 5.52
N VAL A 214 -20.65 -11.47 5.95
CA VAL A 214 -20.28 -11.66 7.37
C VAL A 214 -20.86 -10.55 8.23
N HIS A 215 -20.59 -9.28 7.92
CA HIS A 215 -21.13 -8.14 8.68
C HIS A 215 -22.67 -8.15 8.71
N ARG A 216 -23.32 -8.47 7.59
CA ARG A 216 -24.79 -8.56 7.54
C ARG A 216 -25.34 -9.70 8.39
N GLN A 217 -24.66 -10.85 8.48
CA GLN A 217 -25.09 -11.94 9.35
C GLN A 217 -24.84 -11.61 10.82
N LEU A 218 -23.69 -11.02 11.16
CA LEU A 218 -23.37 -10.60 12.52
C LEU A 218 -24.34 -9.54 13.05
N ALA A 219 -24.75 -8.58 12.21
CA ALA A 219 -25.74 -7.56 12.58
C ALA A 219 -27.13 -8.12 12.94
N ARG A 220 -27.40 -9.40 12.63
CA ARG A 220 -28.66 -10.08 12.97
C ARG A 220 -28.57 -10.92 14.25
N LEU A 221 -27.38 -11.05 14.84
CA LEU A 221 -27.15 -11.82 16.06
C LEU A 221 -27.36 -10.95 17.30
N HIS A 222 -27.51 -11.61 18.45
CA HIS A 222 -27.60 -10.92 19.74
C HIS A 222 -26.26 -10.22 20.08
N PRO A 223 -26.26 -8.98 20.61
CA PRO A 223 -25.03 -8.21 20.88
C PRO A 223 -23.95 -8.97 21.67
N ALA A 224 -24.34 -9.74 22.68
CA ALA A 224 -23.42 -10.54 23.50
C ALA A 224 -22.58 -11.58 22.71
N LEU A 225 -23.08 -12.06 21.56
CA LEU A 225 -22.34 -12.96 20.67
C LEU A 225 -21.43 -12.19 19.71
N ILE A 226 -21.80 -10.97 19.33
CA ILE A 226 -21.05 -10.14 18.39
C ILE A 226 -19.67 -9.80 18.99
N ASP A 227 -19.63 -9.43 20.27
CA ASP A 227 -18.38 -9.04 20.96
C ASP A 227 -17.34 -10.17 21.02
N GLN A 228 -17.78 -11.43 20.90
CA GLN A 228 -16.90 -12.60 20.94
C GLN A 228 -16.40 -13.00 19.54
N ILE A 229 -17.10 -12.58 18.48
CA ILE A 229 -16.82 -13.04 17.12
C ILE A 229 -15.97 -12.01 16.37
N LYS A 230 -14.75 -12.40 16.00
CA LYS A 230 -13.93 -11.63 15.07
C LYS A 230 -14.41 -11.88 13.63
N PRO A 231 -14.89 -10.86 12.89
CA PRO A 231 -15.40 -11.04 11.53
C PRO A 231 -14.34 -11.58 10.58
N GLU A 232 -13.07 -11.27 10.82
CA GLU A 232 -11.94 -11.71 9.98
C GLU A 232 -11.68 -13.21 10.08
N GLU A 233 -11.96 -13.83 11.24
CA GLU A 233 -11.83 -15.29 11.41
C GLU A 233 -12.88 -16.03 10.58
N VAL A 234 -14.12 -15.52 10.60
CA VAL A 234 -15.21 -16.04 9.77
C VAL A 234 -14.89 -15.84 8.28
N ALA A 235 -14.36 -14.68 7.90
CA ALA A 235 -13.95 -14.40 6.53
C ALA A 235 -12.82 -15.33 6.07
N ALA A 236 -11.77 -15.52 6.88
CA ALA A 236 -10.67 -16.44 6.57
C ALA A 236 -11.16 -17.88 6.42
N TYR A 237 -12.04 -18.34 7.32
CA TYR A 237 -12.65 -19.66 7.24
C TYR A 237 -13.41 -19.85 5.93
N THR A 238 -14.22 -18.86 5.56
CA THR A 238 -15.05 -18.88 4.36
C THR A 238 -14.20 -18.85 3.08
N LEU A 239 -13.24 -17.93 2.99
CA LEU A 239 -12.38 -17.75 1.82
C LEU A 239 -11.49 -18.98 1.55
N ASN A 240 -11.11 -19.71 2.60
CA ASN A 240 -10.34 -20.96 2.47
C ASN A 240 -11.13 -22.12 1.86
N ARG A 241 -12.46 -21.99 1.75
CA ARG A 241 -13.35 -23.03 1.23
C ARG A 241 -13.99 -22.68 -0.11
N LEU A 242 -13.86 -21.44 -0.53
CA LEU A 242 -14.37 -20.97 -1.81
C LEU A 242 -13.28 -21.04 -2.89
N PRO A 243 -13.66 -21.18 -4.16
CA PRO A 243 -12.70 -21.11 -5.25
C PRO A 243 -12.06 -19.71 -5.32
N PRO A 244 -10.72 -19.60 -5.46
CA PRO A 244 -10.06 -18.30 -5.58
C PRO A 244 -10.48 -17.61 -6.89
N MET A 245 -10.76 -16.31 -6.83
CA MET A 245 -11.14 -15.50 -7.99
C MET A 245 -10.39 -14.18 -7.99
N TYR A 246 -9.15 -14.21 -8.46
CA TYR A 246 -8.31 -13.04 -8.69
C TYR A 246 -8.59 -12.45 -10.06
N ALA A 247 -8.74 -11.13 -10.10
CA ALA A 247 -8.87 -10.33 -11.31
C ALA A 247 -7.76 -9.27 -11.37
N THR A 248 -7.40 -8.89 -12.60
CA THR A 248 -6.38 -7.87 -12.92
C THR A 248 -6.91 -6.78 -13.86
N SER A 249 -8.11 -6.96 -14.41
CA SER A 249 -8.78 -6.01 -15.29
C SER A 249 -10.18 -5.64 -14.80
N GLN A 250 -10.66 -4.46 -15.18
CA GLN A 250 -12.01 -4.02 -14.80
C GLN A 250 -13.09 -4.93 -15.37
N ARG A 251 -12.95 -5.36 -16.63
CA ARG A 251 -13.84 -6.34 -17.26
C ARG A 251 -13.84 -7.66 -16.50
N GLY A 252 -12.66 -8.21 -16.18
CA GLY A 252 -12.54 -9.45 -15.42
C GLY A 252 -13.17 -9.33 -14.03
N LEU A 253 -12.99 -8.20 -13.35
CA LEU A 253 -13.63 -7.90 -12.07
C LEU A 253 -15.16 -7.91 -12.19
N LYS A 254 -15.73 -7.25 -13.21
CA LYS A 254 -17.18 -7.22 -13.45
C LYS A 254 -17.75 -8.61 -13.72
N GLU A 255 -17.09 -9.37 -14.58
CA GLU A 255 -17.47 -10.75 -14.92
C GLU A 255 -17.45 -11.65 -13.69
N GLN A 256 -16.35 -11.63 -12.91
CA GLN A 256 -16.25 -12.42 -11.69
C GLN A 256 -17.28 -11.98 -10.64
N ARG A 257 -17.55 -10.68 -10.48
CA ARG A 257 -18.61 -10.18 -9.58
C ARG A 257 -19.99 -10.68 -9.99
N TYR A 258 -20.26 -10.73 -11.29
CA TYR A 258 -21.51 -11.30 -11.79
C TYR A 258 -21.62 -12.79 -11.46
N ARG A 259 -20.56 -13.57 -11.71
CA ARG A 259 -20.50 -15.00 -11.37
C ARG A 259 -20.67 -15.24 -9.87
N VAL A 260 -20.02 -14.45 -9.02
CA VAL A 260 -20.20 -14.51 -7.56
C VAL A 260 -21.66 -14.34 -7.17
N LYS A 261 -22.36 -13.36 -7.77
CA LYS A 261 -23.77 -13.10 -7.48
C LYS A 261 -24.70 -14.21 -8.01
N ALA A 262 -24.42 -14.74 -9.21
CA ALA A 262 -25.27 -15.72 -9.88
C ALA A 262 -25.09 -17.14 -9.33
N GLU A 263 -23.84 -17.57 -9.14
CA GLU A 263 -23.47 -18.97 -8.84
C GLU A 263 -23.17 -19.17 -7.34
N LEU A 264 -22.34 -18.30 -6.75
CA LEU A 264 -21.71 -18.56 -5.45
C LEU A 264 -22.38 -17.87 -4.27
N ALA A 265 -23.39 -17.03 -4.49
CA ALA A 265 -24.02 -16.26 -3.42
C ALA A 265 -24.63 -17.15 -2.32
N LYS A 266 -25.24 -18.28 -2.71
CA LYS A 266 -25.81 -19.25 -1.76
C LYS A 266 -24.71 -19.94 -0.95
N ASP A 267 -23.65 -20.39 -1.63
CA ASP A 267 -22.53 -21.09 -1.00
C ASP A 267 -21.79 -20.17 -0.02
N ILE A 268 -21.59 -18.90 -0.38
CA ILE A 268 -21.00 -17.90 0.52
C ILE A 268 -21.83 -17.78 1.79
N ILE A 269 -23.16 -17.65 1.68
CA ILE A 269 -24.03 -17.51 2.87
C ILE A 269 -23.96 -18.77 3.74
N LEU A 270 -23.96 -19.96 3.13
CA LEU A 270 -23.86 -21.24 3.85
C LEU A 270 -22.53 -21.33 4.61
N MET A 271 -21.41 -21.11 3.92
CA MET A 271 -20.07 -21.17 4.50
C MET A 271 -19.85 -20.12 5.58
N VAL A 272 -20.42 -18.92 5.44
CA VAL A 272 -20.39 -17.88 6.48
C VAL A 272 -21.15 -18.32 7.73
N ARG A 273 -22.32 -18.95 7.59
CA ARG A 273 -23.09 -19.47 8.74
C ARG A 273 -22.33 -20.57 9.46
N GLU A 274 -21.74 -21.50 8.72
CA GLU A 274 -20.87 -22.54 9.29
C GLU A 274 -19.65 -21.92 9.99
N GLY A 275 -19.02 -20.93 9.36
CA GLY A 275 -17.90 -20.19 9.94
C GLY A 275 -18.27 -19.50 11.25
N ILE A 276 -19.42 -18.81 11.31
CA ILE A 276 -19.93 -18.20 12.54
C ILE A 276 -20.14 -19.27 13.61
N SER A 277 -20.80 -20.39 13.27
CA SER A 277 -21.04 -21.47 14.23
C SER A 277 -19.74 -22.04 14.79
N ILE A 278 -18.72 -22.23 13.95
CA ILE A 278 -17.41 -22.74 14.38
C ILE A 278 -16.66 -21.75 15.25
N VAL A 279 -16.71 -20.45 14.91
CA VAL A 279 -16.05 -19.41 15.71
C VAL A 279 -16.74 -19.25 17.07
N VAL A 280 -18.07 -19.30 17.12
CA VAL A 280 -18.83 -19.27 18.39
C VAL A 280 -18.51 -20.48 19.26
N ASN A 281 -18.39 -21.66 18.66
CA ASN A 281 -18.09 -22.90 19.40
C ASN A 281 -16.59 -23.05 19.75
N SER A 282 -15.72 -22.21 19.18
CA SER A 282 -14.29 -22.23 19.46
C SER A 282 -13.98 -21.19 20.54
N PRO A 283 -13.40 -21.57 21.69
CA PRO A 283 -13.01 -20.58 22.69
C PRO A 283 -12.03 -19.59 22.05
N ALA A 284 -12.25 -18.29 22.30
CA ALA A 284 -11.40 -17.22 21.79
C ALA A 284 -9.94 -17.52 22.13
N ARG A 285 -9.18 -18.01 21.15
CA ARG A 285 -7.75 -18.22 21.34
C ARG A 285 -7.14 -16.84 21.29
N ALA A 286 -6.48 -16.43 22.37
CA ALA A 286 -5.58 -15.28 22.36
C ALA A 286 -4.39 -15.59 21.44
N ALA A 287 -4.65 -15.57 20.14
CA ALA A 287 -3.64 -15.78 19.12
C ALA A 287 -2.98 -14.43 18.83
N ALA A 288 -1.66 -14.41 18.83
CA ALA A 288 -0.91 -13.24 18.42
C ALA A 288 -1.41 -12.79 17.03
N PRO A 289 -1.72 -11.50 16.87
CA PRO A 289 -2.24 -10.99 15.62
C PRO A 289 -1.20 -11.13 14.51
N LEU A 290 -1.63 -10.92 13.26
CA LEU A 290 -0.70 -10.96 12.13
C LEU A 290 0.50 -10.02 12.38
N PRO A 291 1.71 -10.40 11.92
CA PRO A 291 2.91 -9.59 12.10
C PRO A 291 2.84 -8.22 11.43
N PHE A 292 1.78 -7.93 10.67
CA PHE A 292 1.56 -6.68 9.97
C PHE A 292 0.87 -5.60 10.82
N GLU A 293 0.20 -5.98 11.93
CA GLU A 293 -0.55 -5.01 12.75
C GLU A 293 0.37 -3.95 13.38
N LYS A 294 1.61 -4.33 13.69
CA LYS A 294 2.65 -3.39 14.12
C LYS A 294 2.87 -2.25 13.10
N PHE A 295 2.73 -2.52 11.80
CA PHE A 295 2.84 -1.48 10.77
C PHE A 295 1.60 -0.58 10.73
N GLY A 296 0.45 -1.10 11.12
CA GLY A 296 -0.76 -0.30 11.34
C GLY A 296 -0.58 0.69 12.50
N GLN A 297 -0.02 0.24 13.62
CA GLN A 297 0.32 1.12 14.75
C GLN A 297 1.36 2.17 14.38
N GLU A 298 2.40 1.77 13.63
CA GLU A 298 3.40 2.69 13.09
C GLU A 298 2.77 3.73 12.17
N GLN A 299 1.81 3.31 11.34
CA GLN A 299 1.06 4.19 10.46
C GLN A 299 0.20 5.18 11.26
N GLU A 300 -0.58 4.72 12.23
CA GLU A 300 -1.43 5.60 13.06
C GLU A 300 -0.58 6.68 13.74
N SER A 301 0.54 6.28 14.37
CA SER A 301 1.48 7.23 14.98
C SER A 301 2.08 8.20 13.96
N ALA A 302 2.38 7.74 12.74
CA ALA A 302 2.87 8.60 11.68
C ALA A 302 1.81 9.59 11.19
N LEU A 303 0.57 9.14 11.02
CA LEU A 303 -0.55 10.00 10.62
C LEU A 303 -0.82 11.09 11.65
N ASP A 304 -0.78 10.76 12.94
CA ASP A 304 -0.97 11.76 14.01
C ASP A 304 0.13 12.84 13.98
N LYS A 305 1.38 12.45 13.73
CA LYS A 305 2.47 13.42 13.53
C LYS A 305 2.27 14.25 12.27
N ILE A 306 1.82 13.65 11.17
CA ILE A 306 1.54 14.38 9.92
C ILE A 306 0.38 15.38 10.13
N ARG A 307 -0.66 15.01 10.89
CA ARG A 307 -1.74 15.94 11.28
C ARG A 307 -1.19 17.13 12.06
N GLN A 308 -0.25 16.91 12.97
CA GLN A 308 0.41 17.99 13.71
C GLN A 308 1.27 18.88 12.79
N ILE A 309 1.98 18.31 11.82
CA ILE A 309 2.85 19.05 10.89
C ILE A 309 2.01 19.88 9.89
N LEU A 310 0.93 19.31 9.37
CA LEU A 310 0.10 19.91 8.34
C LEU A 310 -1.11 20.68 8.89
N HIS A 311 -1.42 20.57 10.19
CA HIS A 311 -2.61 21.16 10.82
C HIS A 311 -3.93 20.84 10.10
N ILE A 312 -4.04 19.64 9.52
CA ILE A 312 -5.26 19.12 8.88
C ILE A 312 -5.72 17.92 9.70
N ASP A 313 -6.94 18.00 10.25
CA ASP A 313 -7.47 16.94 11.11
C ASP A 313 -8.03 15.75 10.31
N ASP A 314 -8.52 16.00 9.10
CA ASP A 314 -9.16 14.99 8.23
C ASP A 314 -8.18 14.07 7.49
N ILE A 315 -6.93 13.95 7.94
CA ILE A 315 -5.94 13.05 7.33
C ILE A 315 -6.24 11.60 7.72
N ASN A 316 -6.44 10.78 6.71
CA ASN A 316 -6.59 9.33 6.76
C ASN A 316 -5.55 8.67 5.85
N TRP A 317 -5.31 7.37 6.03
CA TRP A 317 -4.37 6.64 5.17
C TRP A 317 -4.74 6.65 3.68
N ARG A 318 -6.00 6.95 3.33
CA ARG A 318 -6.47 7.03 1.93
C ARG A 318 -6.07 8.33 1.25
N ASN A 319 -6.18 9.46 1.95
CA ASN A 319 -5.96 10.79 1.40
C ASN A 319 -4.56 11.35 1.74
N VAL A 320 -3.82 10.72 2.66
CA VAL A 320 -2.50 11.22 3.10
C VAL A 320 -1.54 11.44 1.93
N ALA A 321 -1.55 10.59 0.90
CA ALA A 321 -0.67 10.76 -0.26
C ALA A 321 -1.03 12.02 -1.06
N GLU A 322 -2.31 12.23 -1.34
CA GLU A 322 -2.83 13.40 -2.09
C GLU A 322 -2.60 14.69 -1.29
N ILE A 323 -2.89 14.68 0.02
CA ILE A 323 -2.71 15.85 0.89
C ILE A 323 -1.23 16.23 1.00
N VAL A 324 -0.33 15.24 1.11
CA VAL A 324 1.12 15.50 1.17
C VAL A 324 1.64 16.05 -0.16
N GLU A 325 1.16 15.52 -1.28
CA GLU A 325 1.49 16.03 -2.61
C GLU A 325 1.03 17.49 -2.75
N ASP A 326 -0.24 17.78 -2.49
CA ASP A 326 -0.81 19.13 -2.52
C ASP A 326 -0.06 20.10 -1.60
N ALA A 327 0.28 19.66 -0.38
CA ALA A 327 1.04 20.48 0.56
C ALA A 327 2.45 20.81 0.04
N LEU A 328 3.16 19.84 -0.56
CA LEU A 328 4.46 20.07 -1.17
C LEU A 328 4.36 20.99 -2.39
N GLU A 329 3.28 20.87 -3.18
CA GLU A 329 3.04 21.74 -4.33
C GLU A 329 2.75 23.19 -3.91
N ARG A 330 1.92 23.41 -2.88
CA ARG A 330 1.61 24.74 -2.32
C ARG A 330 2.84 25.43 -1.72
N VAL A 331 3.74 24.66 -1.09
CA VAL A 331 5.02 25.20 -0.60
C VAL A 331 5.97 25.50 -1.77
N ARG A 332 5.92 24.73 -2.85
CA ARG A 332 6.71 24.95 -4.07
C ARG A 332 6.22 26.16 -4.87
N SER A 333 4.91 26.41 -4.96
CA SER A 333 4.31 27.58 -5.63
C SER A 333 4.54 28.88 -4.86
N GLY A 334 4.94 28.79 -3.58
CA GLY A 334 5.16 29.95 -2.71
C GLY A 334 3.87 30.55 -2.15
N GLU A 335 2.72 29.90 -2.37
CA GLU A 335 1.41 30.34 -1.88
C GLU A 335 1.31 30.27 -0.36
N ILE A 336 2.06 29.35 0.28
CA ILE A 336 2.01 29.17 1.73
C ILE A 336 3.41 28.98 2.31
N SER A 337 3.80 29.86 3.23
CA SER A 337 4.89 29.57 4.17
C SER A 337 4.38 28.60 5.22
N LEU A 338 5.11 27.55 5.59
CA LEU A 338 4.70 26.58 6.63
C LEU A 338 4.12 27.20 7.93
N HIS A 339 4.49 28.43 8.28
CA HIS A 339 3.90 29.19 9.39
C HIS A 339 2.44 29.67 9.17
N ALA A 340 1.96 29.68 7.94
CA ALA A 340 0.61 30.11 7.54
C ALA A 340 -0.37 28.95 7.34
N ILE A 341 0.10 27.70 7.23
CA ILE A 341 -0.77 26.50 7.23
C ILE A 341 -1.55 26.42 8.56
N GLY A 342 -1.03 26.99 9.65
CA GLY A 342 -1.73 27.15 10.92
C GLY A 342 -2.66 28.37 11.04
N ARG A 343 -2.80 29.23 10.03
CA ARG A 343 -3.65 30.45 10.10
C ARG A 343 -4.92 30.39 9.25
N THR A 344 -4.95 29.57 8.20
CA THR A 344 -6.09 29.54 7.28
C THR A 344 -7.39 29.07 7.93
N ASN A 345 -7.34 28.15 8.90
CA ASN A 345 -8.54 27.72 9.64
C ASN A 345 -9.03 28.78 10.64
N LEU A 346 -8.12 29.59 11.20
CA LEU A 346 -8.47 30.68 12.10
C LEU A 346 -9.10 31.87 11.34
N GLU A 347 -8.67 32.15 10.11
CA GLU A 347 -9.26 33.23 9.30
C GLU A 347 -10.64 32.87 8.74
N GLU A 348 -10.91 31.60 8.44
CA GLU A 348 -12.26 31.13 8.06
C GLU A 348 -13.23 31.09 9.25
N GLU A 349 -12.78 30.69 10.46
CA GLU A 349 -13.60 30.74 11.67
C GLU A 349 -13.87 32.18 12.14
N LEU A 350 -12.88 33.07 12.05
CA LEU A 350 -13.05 34.49 12.38
C LEU A 350 -13.95 35.23 11.37
N SER A 351 -13.89 34.86 10.09
CA SER A 351 -14.79 35.41 9.06
C SER A 351 -16.23 34.92 9.23
N SER A 352 -16.41 33.67 9.64
CA SER A 352 -17.72 33.08 9.93
C SER A 352 -18.35 33.66 11.21
N GLN A 353 -17.55 33.91 12.26
CA GLN A 353 -18.02 34.57 13.48
C GLN A 353 -18.33 36.05 13.29
N GLN A 354 -17.59 36.77 12.43
CA GLN A 354 -17.88 38.17 12.10
C GLN A 354 -19.13 38.36 11.22
N GLN A 355 -19.48 37.37 10.39
CA GLN A 355 -20.73 37.36 9.64
C GLN A 355 -21.93 37.06 10.55
N SER A 356 -21.81 36.10 11.47
CA SER A 356 -22.88 35.78 12.44
C SER A 356 -23.17 36.93 13.42
N THR A 357 -22.16 37.70 13.84
CA THR A 357 -22.37 38.88 14.70
C THR A 357 -22.95 40.09 13.97
N ARG A 358 -22.79 40.19 12.64
CA ARG A 358 -23.42 41.25 11.83
C ARG A 358 -24.90 41.00 11.53
N GLU A 359 -25.35 39.75 11.55
CA GLU A 359 -26.76 39.40 11.35
C GLU A 359 -27.61 39.48 12.64
N GLN A 360 -26.99 39.56 13.82
CA GLN A 360 -27.70 39.73 15.09
C GLN A 360 -28.03 41.20 15.47
N TRP A 361 -27.57 42.17 14.67
CA TRP A 361 -27.82 43.61 14.88
C TRP A 361 -28.54 44.30 13.70
N ARG A 362 -29.16 43.51 12.82
CA ARG A 362 -30.19 43.96 11.87
C ARG A 362 -31.51 43.35 12.28
#